data_AF-A0A8S9SZD3-F1
#
_entry.id   AF-A0A8S9SZD3-F1
#
_cell.length_a   1.000
_cell.length_b   1.000
_cell.length_c   1.000
_cell.angle_alpha   90.00
_cell.angle_beta   90.00
_cell.angle_gamma   90.00
#
_symmetry.space_group_name_H-M   'P 1'
#
loop_
_entity.id
_entity.type
_entity.pdbx_description
1 polymer ?
#
loop_
_entity_poly.entity_id
_entity_poly.type
_entity_poly.pdbx_seq_one_letter_code
_entity_poly.pdbx_strand_id
1 'polypeptide(L)'
;MESVEKDKRSTNEIIQTALTTESEDIYWHLVHILRIRGGDREFTAASKLCESQNSKERTLGVRILAQLGTTQKQFRILERGDILLKLLSQEEKDSNVLTAIGYAFGHLQDTRGILPLINLKNHADSICHKLRLQGGCQGDFRRCLKEKLLGASLFFWEWCDN
;
A
#
# COMPACT_ATOMS: atom_id res chain seq x y z
N MET A 1 21.58 7.09 -5.95
CA MET A 1 21.00 6.47 -4.74
C MET A 1 21.47 7.13 -3.43
N GLU A 2 22.57 7.91 -3.46
CA GLU A 2 23.18 8.56 -2.28
C GLU A 2 22.37 9.71 -1.62
N SER A 3 21.29 10.20 -2.25
CA SER A 3 20.55 11.38 -1.76
C SER A 3 19.41 11.08 -0.79
N VAL A 4 18.89 9.85 -0.77
CA VAL A 4 17.68 9.47 0.00
C VAL A 4 17.97 9.40 1.51
N GLU A 5 19.15 8.92 1.88
CA GLU A 5 19.56 8.77 3.29
C GLU A 5 20.00 10.09 3.95
N LYS A 6 20.23 11.14 3.16
CA LYS A 6 20.77 12.44 3.63
C LYS A 6 19.72 13.54 3.72
N ASP A 7 18.45 13.28 3.37
CA ASP A 7 17.40 14.28 3.53
C ASP A 7 17.29 14.65 5.02
N LYS A 8 17.32 15.95 5.36
CA LYS A 8 17.30 16.45 6.74
C LYS A 8 15.93 16.94 7.19
N ARG A 9 14.94 16.99 6.29
CA ARG A 9 13.57 17.42 6.63
C ARG A 9 12.97 16.47 7.65
N SER A 10 12.14 16.97 8.54
CA SER A 10 11.37 16.14 9.46
C SER A 10 10.38 15.24 8.72
N THR A 11 9.96 14.15 9.37
CA THR A 11 8.93 13.24 8.85
C THR A 11 7.65 14.00 8.47
N ASN A 12 7.24 14.97 9.29
CA ASN A 12 6.04 15.78 9.04
C ASN A 12 6.19 16.69 7.82
N GLU A 13 7.34 17.35 7.64
CA GLU A 13 7.58 18.20 6.46
C GLU A 13 7.56 17.39 5.17
N ILE A 14 8.12 16.18 5.17
CA ILE A 14 8.08 15.27 4.02
C ILE A 14 6.65 14.83 3.73
N ILE A 15 5.87 14.47 4.77
CA ILE A 15 4.45 14.11 4.63
C ILE A 15 3.65 15.26 4.03
N GLN A 16 3.78 16.47 4.59
CA GLN A 16 3.05 17.64 4.07
C GLN A 16 3.41 17.93 2.62
N THR A 17 4.71 17.88 2.27
CA THR A 17 5.15 18.07 0.89
C THR A 17 4.58 16.98 -0.03
N ALA A 18 4.52 15.73 0.41
CA ALA A 18 3.94 14.64 -0.37
C ALA A 18 2.43 14.78 -0.57
N LEU A 19 1.71 15.40 0.37
CA LEU A 19 0.26 15.64 0.26
C LEU A 19 -0.09 16.80 -0.68
N THR A 20 0.80 17.78 -0.81
CA THR A 20 0.56 19.01 -1.59
C THR A 20 1.24 19.01 -2.96
N THR A 21 2.21 18.13 -3.21
CA THR A 21 2.90 18.08 -4.50
C THR A 21 2.00 17.54 -5.61
N GLU A 22 2.04 18.19 -6.77
CA GLU A 22 1.36 17.73 -7.99
C GLU A 22 2.27 16.83 -8.86
N SER A 23 3.56 16.80 -8.57
CA SER A 23 4.53 15.98 -9.30
C SER A 23 4.54 14.56 -8.75
N GLU A 24 4.19 13.59 -9.59
CA GLU A 24 4.23 12.18 -9.25
C GLU A 24 5.66 11.69 -8.91
N ASP A 25 6.68 12.17 -9.61
CA ASP A 25 8.08 11.82 -9.34
C ASP A 25 8.52 12.31 -7.95
N ILE A 26 8.18 13.55 -7.60
CA ILE A 26 8.45 14.11 -6.27
C ILE A 26 7.69 13.32 -5.20
N TYR A 27 6.42 13.02 -5.45
CA TYR A 27 5.60 12.21 -4.55
C TYR A 27 6.27 10.86 -4.23
N TRP A 28 6.63 10.09 -5.26
CA TRP A 28 7.23 8.77 -5.07
C TRP A 28 8.61 8.84 -4.44
N HIS A 29 9.39 9.87 -4.76
CA HIS A 29 10.67 10.13 -4.10
C HIS A 29 10.51 10.35 -2.59
N LEU A 30 9.54 11.16 -2.17
CA LEU A 30 9.26 11.43 -0.75
C LEU A 30 8.75 10.17 -0.02
N VAL A 31 7.86 9.41 -0.65
CA VAL A 31 7.40 8.11 -0.11
C VAL A 31 8.57 7.15 0.07
N HIS A 32 9.51 7.11 -0.88
CA HIS A 32 10.71 6.29 -0.78
C HIS A 32 11.61 6.73 0.39
N ILE A 33 11.78 8.04 0.61
CA ILE A 33 12.54 8.54 1.77
C ILE A 33 11.91 8.05 3.08
N LEU A 34 10.60 8.19 3.24
CA LEU A 34 9.89 7.75 4.46
C LEU A 34 10.01 6.23 4.68
N ARG A 35 9.91 5.44 3.60
CA ARG A 35 10.06 3.97 3.66
C ARG A 35 11.47 3.55 4.08
N ILE A 36 12.50 4.19 3.54
CA ILE A 36 13.92 3.89 3.85
C ILE A 36 14.30 4.33 5.24
N ARG A 37 13.90 5.54 5.67
CA ARG A 37 14.13 6.01 7.03
C ARG A 37 13.59 5.01 8.04
N GLY A 38 12.34 4.57 7.83
CA GLY A 38 11.73 3.54 8.65
C GLY A 38 11.71 3.87 10.14
N GLY A 39 11.40 2.88 10.98
CA GLY A 39 11.42 3.05 12.43
C GLY A 39 10.12 3.62 13.01
N ASP A 40 10.14 3.84 14.33
CA ASP A 40 8.92 4.11 15.11
C ASP A 40 8.26 5.46 14.79
N ARG A 41 9.04 6.47 14.40
CA ARG A 41 8.49 7.81 14.07
C ARG A 41 7.69 7.75 12.78
N GLU A 42 8.27 7.20 11.72
CA GLU A 42 7.65 6.99 10.42
C GLU A 42 6.46 6.02 10.52
N PHE A 43 6.59 4.95 11.31
CA PHE A 43 5.48 4.04 11.61
C PHE A 43 4.31 4.76 12.28
N THR A 44 4.58 5.53 13.34
CA THR A 44 3.55 6.27 14.08
C THR A 44 2.88 7.30 13.18
N ALA A 45 3.65 8.05 12.39
CA ALA A 45 3.11 9.05 11.48
C ALA A 45 2.23 8.42 10.39
N ALA A 46 2.69 7.33 9.76
CA ALA A 46 1.92 6.63 8.74
C ALA A 46 0.66 5.97 9.31
N SER A 47 0.72 5.43 10.53
CA SER A 47 -0.45 4.88 11.23
C SER A 47 -1.50 5.95 11.48
N LYS A 48 -1.10 7.15 11.92
CA LYS A 48 -2.02 8.29 12.11
C LYS A 48 -2.66 8.74 10.81
N LEU A 49 -1.91 8.76 9.71
CA LEU A 49 -2.44 9.09 8.38
C LEU A 49 -3.56 8.11 7.96
N CYS A 50 -3.45 6.83 8.29
CA CYS A 50 -4.49 5.84 8.02
C CYS A 50 -5.80 6.09 8.81
N GLU A 51 -5.77 6.85 9.89
CA GLU A 51 -6.95 7.19 10.69
C GLU A 51 -7.61 8.51 10.26
N SER A 52 -7.04 9.20 9.26
CA SER A 52 -7.56 10.48 8.77
C SER A 52 -8.88 10.36 8.02
N GLN A 53 -9.72 11.39 8.12
CA GLN A 53 -10.93 11.51 7.30
C GLN A 53 -10.61 11.80 5.82
N ASN A 54 -9.40 12.28 5.50
CA ASN A 54 -8.96 12.58 4.15
C ASN A 54 -8.40 11.34 3.44
N SER A 55 -8.99 10.95 2.31
CA SER A 55 -8.54 9.75 1.56
C SER A 55 -7.14 9.87 0.98
N LYS A 56 -6.65 11.08 0.68
CA LYS A 56 -5.26 11.30 0.24
C LYS A 56 -4.26 10.97 1.36
N GLU A 57 -4.59 11.38 2.58
CA GLU A 57 -3.78 11.07 3.77
C GLU A 57 -3.76 9.56 4.04
N ARG A 58 -4.94 8.91 4.03
CA ARG A 58 -5.00 7.45 4.20
C ARG A 58 -4.21 6.71 3.12
N THR A 59 -4.33 7.13 1.86
CA THR A 59 -3.55 6.57 0.74
C THR A 59 -2.05 6.70 0.97
N LEU A 60 -1.59 7.88 1.40
CA LEU A 60 -0.17 8.10 1.71
C LEU A 60 0.30 7.22 2.88
N GLY A 61 -0.48 7.14 3.96
CA GLY A 61 -0.18 6.29 5.12
C GLY A 61 -0.01 4.83 4.70
N VAL A 62 -0.96 4.28 3.95
CA VAL A 62 -0.90 2.91 3.42
C VAL A 62 0.33 2.71 2.54
N ARG A 63 0.64 3.65 1.65
CA ARG A 63 1.83 3.57 0.79
C ARG A 63 3.11 3.58 1.60
N ILE A 64 3.23 4.36 2.67
CA ILE A 64 4.39 4.32 3.55
C ILE A 64 4.49 2.96 4.24
N LEU A 65 3.40 2.48 4.86
CA LEU A 65 3.37 1.20 5.59
C LEU A 65 3.74 0.00 4.70
N ALA A 66 3.27 -0.04 3.45
CA ALA A 66 3.49 -1.13 2.51
C ALA A 66 4.94 -1.65 2.46
N GLN A 67 5.89 -0.73 2.53
CA GLN A 67 7.32 -1.02 2.40
C GLN A 67 8.13 -0.24 3.45
N LEU A 68 7.53 0.04 4.61
CA LEU A 68 8.22 0.71 5.70
C LEU A 68 9.37 -0.13 6.24
N GLY A 69 10.53 0.50 6.44
CA GLY A 69 11.72 -0.16 6.97
C GLY A 69 12.25 -1.22 6.00
N THR A 70 12.22 -1.00 4.69
CA THR A 70 12.78 -1.95 3.70
C THR A 70 14.25 -2.29 3.94
N THR A 71 14.99 -1.42 4.61
CA THR A 71 16.38 -1.65 5.06
C THR A 71 16.46 -2.52 6.32
N GLN A 72 15.38 -2.62 7.09
CA GLN A 72 15.27 -3.36 8.35
C GLN A 72 14.36 -4.57 8.14
N LYS A 73 14.95 -5.75 7.89
CA LYS A 73 14.20 -6.99 7.64
C LYS A 73 13.05 -7.14 8.66
N GLN A 74 11.83 -7.29 8.16
CA GLN A 74 10.63 -7.59 8.94
C GLN A 74 10.15 -6.53 9.94
N PHE A 75 10.54 -5.25 9.78
CA PHE A 75 10.09 -4.19 10.70
C PHE A 75 8.56 -4.14 10.83
N ARG A 76 8.02 -4.52 12.00
CA ARG A 76 6.59 -4.46 12.35
C ARG A 76 5.62 -4.99 11.28
N ILE A 77 5.95 -6.09 10.58
CA ILE A 77 5.09 -6.60 9.49
C ILE A 77 3.67 -6.90 10.00
N LEU A 78 3.54 -7.50 11.18
CA LEU A 78 2.24 -7.88 11.74
C LEU A 78 1.39 -6.66 12.09
N GLU A 79 1.97 -5.68 12.80
CA GLU A 79 1.24 -4.46 13.20
C GLU A 79 0.84 -3.63 11.98
N ARG A 80 1.69 -3.59 10.94
CA ARG A 80 1.34 -2.97 9.66
C ARG A 80 0.15 -3.66 9.02
N GLY A 81 0.14 -5.00 8.97
CA GLY A 81 -0.99 -5.78 8.47
C GLY A 81 -2.28 -5.52 9.27
N ASP A 82 -2.19 -5.42 10.60
CA ASP A 82 -3.35 -5.15 11.47
C ASP A 82 -3.98 -3.78 11.19
N ILE A 83 -3.15 -2.74 10.96
CA ILE A 83 -3.63 -1.41 10.56
C ILE A 83 -4.37 -1.47 9.22
N LEU A 84 -3.82 -2.20 8.24
CA LEU A 84 -4.45 -2.33 6.92
C LEU A 84 -5.78 -3.11 6.99
N LEU A 85 -5.85 -4.15 7.83
CA LEU A 85 -7.10 -4.89 8.07
C LEU A 85 -8.14 -4.00 8.76
N LYS A 86 -7.74 -3.23 9.77
CA LYS A 86 -8.61 -2.25 10.45
C LYS A 86 -9.17 -1.26 9.43
N LEU A 87 -8.32 -0.67 8.59
CA LEU A 87 -8.73 0.29 7.58
C LEU A 87 -9.72 -0.31 6.56
N LEU A 88 -9.47 -1.55 6.15
CA LEU A 88 -10.35 -2.28 5.24
C LEU A 88 -11.71 -2.62 5.86
N SER A 89 -11.74 -2.87 7.17
CA SER A 89 -12.98 -3.17 7.91
C SER A 89 -13.89 -1.96 8.15
N GLN A 90 -13.38 -0.73 8.02
CA GLN A 90 -14.11 0.52 8.28
C GLN A 90 -14.98 0.99 7.09
N GLU A 91 -15.47 0.07 6.26
CA GLU A 91 -16.20 0.38 5.02
C GLU A 91 -15.46 1.39 4.11
N GLU A 92 -14.14 1.25 3.95
CA GLU A 92 -13.39 2.09 3.03
C GLU A 92 -13.97 1.99 1.61
N LYS A 93 -14.28 3.15 1.00
CA LYS A 93 -14.95 3.28 -0.30
C LYS A 93 -14.07 4.00 -1.33
N ASP A 94 -13.02 4.69 -0.90
CA ASP A 94 -12.12 5.39 -1.80
C ASP A 94 -11.25 4.39 -2.58
N SER A 95 -11.44 4.40 -3.90
CA SER A 95 -10.74 3.46 -4.79
C SER A 95 -9.21 3.54 -4.72
N ASN A 96 -8.64 4.71 -4.42
CA ASN A 96 -7.19 4.88 -4.33
C ASN A 96 -6.65 4.29 -3.02
N VAL A 97 -7.40 4.45 -1.92
CA VAL A 97 -7.07 3.82 -0.64
C VAL A 97 -7.14 2.30 -0.78
N LEU A 98 -8.22 1.76 -1.33
CA LEU A 98 -8.40 0.32 -1.55
C LEU A 98 -7.29 -0.28 -2.44
N THR A 99 -6.92 0.44 -3.51
CA THR A 99 -5.80 0.06 -4.38
C THR A 99 -4.48 0.04 -3.60
N ALA A 100 -4.21 1.07 -2.80
CA ALA A 100 -3.00 1.12 -1.99
C ALA A 100 -2.96 -0.02 -0.95
N ILE A 101 -4.10 -0.40 -0.39
CA ILE A 101 -4.20 -1.52 0.57
C ILE A 101 -3.85 -2.85 -0.12
N GLY A 102 -4.41 -3.10 -1.31
CA GLY A 102 -4.07 -4.29 -2.10
C GLY A 102 -2.57 -4.37 -2.41
N TYR A 103 -1.99 -3.24 -2.81
CA TYR A 103 -0.55 -3.12 -3.04
C TYR A 103 0.25 -3.43 -1.76
N ALA A 104 -0.17 -2.88 -0.62
CA ALA A 104 0.50 -3.07 0.65
C ALA A 104 0.49 -4.53 1.12
N PHE A 105 -0.66 -5.21 1.04
CA PHE A 105 -0.74 -6.64 1.37
C PHE A 105 0.14 -7.52 0.48
N GLY A 106 0.25 -7.20 -0.81
CA GLY A 106 1.17 -7.88 -1.73
C GLY A 106 2.63 -7.77 -1.30
N HIS A 107 3.07 -6.60 -0.84
CA HIS A 107 4.43 -6.39 -0.34
C HIS A 107 4.69 -6.99 1.04
N LEU A 108 3.68 -6.97 1.92
CA LEU A 108 3.78 -7.60 3.24
C LEU A 108 3.71 -9.14 3.17
N GLN A 109 3.26 -9.68 2.03
CA GLN A 109 2.94 -11.11 1.85
C GLN A 109 1.97 -11.63 2.92
N ASP A 110 1.11 -10.75 3.43
CA ASP A 110 0.18 -11.07 4.49
C ASP A 110 -1.14 -11.59 3.90
N THR A 111 -1.31 -12.91 3.98
CA THR A 111 -2.44 -13.64 3.40
C THR A 111 -3.78 -13.31 4.06
N ARG A 112 -3.79 -12.68 5.24
CA ARG A 112 -5.01 -12.21 5.92
C ARG A 112 -5.78 -11.20 5.08
N GLY A 113 -5.10 -10.44 4.23
CA GLY A 113 -5.72 -9.46 3.33
C GLY A 113 -6.48 -10.06 2.13
N ILE A 114 -6.24 -11.34 1.79
CA ILE A 114 -6.76 -11.94 0.54
C ILE A 114 -8.29 -11.98 0.53
N LEU A 115 -8.92 -12.56 1.55
CA LEU A 115 -10.38 -12.72 1.58
C LEU A 115 -11.10 -11.36 1.65
N PRO A 116 -10.70 -10.41 2.52
CA PRO A 116 -11.25 -9.06 2.51
C PRO A 116 -11.15 -8.35 1.15
N LEU A 117 -10.02 -8.46 0.44
CA LEU A 117 -9.84 -7.84 -0.86
C LEU A 117 -10.68 -8.50 -1.97
N ILE A 118 -10.85 -9.82 -1.92
CA ILE A 118 -11.75 -10.54 -2.84
C ILE A 118 -13.20 -10.08 -2.64
N ASN A 119 -13.65 -9.86 -1.41
CA ASN A 119 -15.02 -9.41 -1.15
C ASN A 119 -15.32 -8.00 -1.70
N LEU A 120 -14.28 -7.23 -2.05
CA LEU A 120 -14.40 -5.95 -2.75
C LEU A 120 -14.56 -6.11 -4.28
N LYS A 121 -14.85 -7.32 -4.79
CA LYS A 121 -14.93 -7.65 -6.23
C LYS A 121 -15.79 -6.70 -7.06
N ASN A 122 -16.84 -6.13 -6.49
CA ASN A 122 -17.71 -5.17 -7.18
C ASN A 122 -17.02 -3.81 -7.46
N HIS A 123 -15.86 -3.56 -6.85
CA HIS A 123 -14.93 -2.46 -7.13
C HIS A 123 -13.65 -2.90 -7.86
N ALA A 124 -13.47 -4.21 -8.12
CA ALA A 124 -12.18 -4.82 -8.46
C ALA A 124 -11.69 -4.56 -9.89
N ASP A 125 -12.55 -4.23 -10.85
CA ASP A 125 -12.09 -3.94 -12.22
C ASP A 125 -11.20 -2.69 -12.25
N SER A 126 -11.51 -1.68 -11.43
CA SER A 126 -10.68 -0.46 -11.31
C SER A 126 -9.40 -0.70 -10.49
N ILE A 127 -9.49 -1.54 -9.44
CA ILE A 127 -8.37 -1.82 -8.53
C ILE A 127 -7.32 -2.69 -9.21
N CYS A 128 -7.73 -3.77 -9.88
CA CYS A 128 -6.80 -4.67 -10.59
C CYS A 128 -6.03 -3.95 -11.69
N HIS A 129 -6.69 -3.06 -12.45
CA HIS A 129 -6.03 -2.24 -13.47
C HIS A 129 -4.96 -1.31 -12.87
N LYS A 130 -5.26 -0.62 -11.76
CA LYS A 130 -4.31 0.29 -11.10
C LYS A 130 -3.15 -0.45 -10.41
N LEU A 131 -3.39 -1.63 -9.84
CA LEU A 131 -2.33 -2.46 -9.25
C LEU A 131 -1.28 -2.91 -10.29
N ARG A 132 -1.70 -3.17 -11.54
CA ARG A 132 -0.80 -3.50 -12.65
C ARG A 132 0.21 -2.39 -12.93
N LEU A 133 -0.24 -1.13 -12.92
CA LEU A 133 0.62 0.04 -13.16
C LEU A 133 1.64 0.27 -12.03
N GLN A 134 1.34 -0.18 -10.81
CA GLN A 134 2.18 0.05 -9.62
C GLN A 134 3.18 -1.09 -9.33
N GLY A 135 3.18 -2.18 -10.11
CA GLY A 135 4.20 -3.25 -10.03
C GLY A 135 4.20 -4.09 -8.74
N GLY A 136 3.09 -4.13 -7.98
CA GLY A 136 3.09 -4.55 -6.57
C GLY A 136 2.76 -6.01 -6.22
N CYS A 137 2.45 -6.89 -7.18
CA CYS A 137 2.05 -8.27 -6.85
C CYS A 137 3.25 -9.21 -6.77
N GLN A 138 3.78 -9.47 -5.57
CA GLN A 138 4.78 -10.51 -5.32
C GLN A 138 4.14 -11.93 -5.32
N GLY A 139 4.95 -12.93 -5.71
CA GLY A 139 4.51 -14.23 -6.24
C GLY A 139 3.46 -15.01 -5.44
N ASP A 140 3.65 -15.19 -4.13
CA ASP A 140 2.78 -16.05 -3.32
C ASP A 140 1.41 -15.42 -3.06
N PHE A 141 1.36 -14.11 -2.85
CA PHE A 141 0.11 -13.37 -2.72
C PHE A 141 -0.68 -13.40 -4.04
N ARG A 142 0.02 -13.21 -5.17
CA ARG A 142 -0.57 -13.31 -6.51
C ARG A 142 -1.14 -14.69 -6.78
N ARG A 143 -0.41 -15.75 -6.41
CA ARG A 143 -0.86 -17.15 -6.56
C ARG A 143 -2.09 -17.44 -5.71
N CYS A 144 -2.09 -17.03 -4.44
CA CYS A 144 -3.21 -17.31 -3.54
C CYS A 144 -4.46 -16.48 -3.91
N LEU A 145 -4.28 -15.24 -4.37
CA LEU A 145 -5.34 -14.43 -4.95
C LEU A 145 -5.91 -15.08 -6.23
N LYS A 146 -5.05 -15.59 -7.11
CA LYS A 146 -5.46 -16.38 -8.29
C LYS A 146 -6.30 -17.57 -7.86
N GLU A 147 -5.77 -18.47 -7.02
CA GLU A 147 -6.43 -19.72 -6.60
C GLU A 147 -7.81 -19.47 -5.96
N LYS A 148 -7.97 -18.41 -5.16
CA LYS A 148 -9.26 -18.08 -4.53
C LYS A 148 -10.25 -17.33 -5.44
N LEU A 149 -9.78 -16.70 -6.52
CA LEU A 149 -10.63 -16.04 -7.52
C LEU A 149 -11.12 -17.00 -8.63
N LEU A 150 -10.57 -18.22 -8.74
CA LEU A 150 -10.91 -19.20 -9.80
C LEU A 150 -12.38 -19.68 -9.80
N GLY A 151 -13.16 -19.37 -8.76
CA GLY A 151 -14.59 -19.66 -8.74
C GLY A 151 -15.47 -18.61 -9.45
N ALA A 152 -14.90 -17.52 -9.96
CA ALA A 152 -15.70 -16.35 -10.33
C ALA A 152 -15.29 -15.72 -11.68
N SER A 153 -15.83 -16.29 -12.77
CA SER A 153 -15.89 -15.80 -14.16
C SER A 153 -14.57 -15.72 -14.95
N LEU A 154 -14.62 -16.24 -16.18
CA LEU A 154 -13.55 -16.49 -17.13
C LEU A 154 -12.83 -15.23 -17.70
N PHE A 155 -13.14 -14.03 -17.24
CA PHE A 155 -12.50 -12.78 -17.74
C PHE A 155 -11.10 -12.51 -17.15
N PHE A 156 -10.67 -13.27 -16.15
CA PHE A 156 -9.38 -13.05 -15.45
C PHE A 156 -8.17 -13.73 -16.12
N TRP A 157 -8.41 -14.61 -17.11
CA TRP A 157 -7.43 -15.61 -17.55
C TRP A 157 -6.40 -15.14 -18.59
N GLU A 158 -6.62 -14.04 -19.30
CA GLU A 158 -5.60 -13.47 -20.21
C GLU A 158 -4.62 -12.52 -19.52
N TRP A 159 -4.81 -12.22 -18.23
CA TRP A 159 -4.16 -11.08 -17.57
C TRP A 159 -2.95 -11.43 -16.73
N CYS A 160 -2.49 -12.69 -16.77
CA CYS A 160 -1.43 -13.16 -15.91
C CYS A 160 -0.11 -13.57 -16.56
N ASP A 161 -0.07 -13.69 -17.89
CA ASP A 161 1.11 -14.18 -18.62
C ASP A 161 1.73 -13.16 -19.58
N ASN A 162 1.49 -11.84 -19.37
CA ASN A 162 2.21 -10.76 -20.06
C ASN A 162 2.48 -9.55 -19.14
#